data_AF-A0A7V3EI25-F1
#
_entry.id   AF-A0A7V3EI25-F1
#
_cell.length_a   1.000
_cell.length_b   1.000
_cell.length_c   1.000
_cell.angle_alpha   90.00
_cell.angle_beta   90.00
_cell.angle_gamma   90.00
#
_symmetry.space_group_name_H-M   'P 1'
#
loop_
_entity.id
_entity.type
_entity.pdbx_description
1 polymer ?
#
loop_
_entity_poly.entity_id
_entity_poly.type
_entity_poly.pdbx_seq_one_letter_code
_entity_poly.pdbx_strand_id
1 'polypeptide(L)'
;MKHINAAFNCCPGKISADIVILPGEIRIKEKEASALCDCNCLFDLDYELVNIRPGVYRISVKGPYQPEDEPPLEFVVALKGPVSGTFCVPRTKYPWH
;
A
#
# COMPACT_ATOMS: atom_id res chain seq x y z
N MET A 1 0.62 4.18 -9.34
CA MET A 1 0.85 2.86 -8.70
C MET A 1 -0.50 2.37 -8.22
N LYS A 2 -0.83 1.10 -8.43
CA LYS A 2 -2.09 0.52 -7.97
C LYS A 2 -1.83 -0.54 -6.91
N HIS A 3 -2.44 -0.40 -5.73
CA HIS A 3 -2.45 -1.41 -4.68
C HIS A 3 -3.81 -2.12 -4.71
N ILE A 4 -3.78 -3.40 -5.08
CA ILE A 4 -4.98 -4.23 -5.21
C ILE A 4 -5.27 -4.90 -3.87
N ASN A 5 -6.54 -4.97 -3.49
CA ASN A 5 -7.00 -5.62 -2.28
C ASN A 5 -6.35 -5.08 -0.98
N ALA A 6 -6.27 -3.76 -0.83
CA ALA A 6 -5.86 -3.15 0.43
C ALA A 6 -6.98 -3.30 1.47
N ALA A 7 -6.66 -3.83 2.66
CA ALA A 7 -7.66 -4.05 3.70
C ALA A 7 -7.92 -2.80 4.55
N PHE A 8 -9.19 -2.41 4.63
CA PHE A 8 -9.70 -1.35 5.49
C PHE A 8 -10.97 -1.80 6.19
N ASN A 9 -11.47 -1.03 7.14
CA ASN A 9 -12.83 -1.19 7.62
C ASN A 9 -13.80 -0.99 6.45
N CYS A 10 -14.92 -1.73 6.44
CA CYS A 10 -15.99 -1.53 5.45
C CYS A 10 -16.50 -0.09 5.42
N CYS A 11 -16.38 0.63 6.54
CA CYS A 11 -16.82 2.01 6.74
C CYS A 11 -15.64 2.86 7.25
N PRO A 12 -14.62 3.08 6.40
CA PRO A 12 -13.33 3.65 6.81
C PRO A 12 -13.37 5.17 7.00
N GLY A 13 -14.51 5.80 6.70
CA GLY A 13 -14.57 7.24 6.49
C GLY A 13 -13.67 7.62 5.30
N LYS A 14 -12.68 8.49 5.53
CA LYS A 14 -11.69 8.86 4.52
C LYS A 14 -10.49 7.92 4.57
N ILE A 15 -10.21 7.23 3.47
CA ILE A 15 -8.94 6.52 3.25
C ILE A 15 -7.88 7.55 2.85
N SER A 16 -6.69 7.45 3.45
CA SER A 16 -5.54 8.31 3.20
C SER A 16 -4.23 7.55 3.42
N ALA A 17 -3.09 8.19 3.16
CA ALA A 17 -1.79 7.60 3.46
C ALA A 17 -0.79 8.68 3.91
N ASP A 18 0.05 8.34 4.89
CA ASP A 18 1.29 9.07 5.11
C ASP A 18 2.33 8.55 4.14
N ILE A 19 2.97 9.44 3.39
CA ILE A 19 3.98 9.08 2.41
C ILE A 19 5.28 9.77 2.77
N VAL A 20 6.33 8.97 3.00
CA VAL A 20 7.68 9.46 3.28
C VAL A 20 8.59 9.06 2.13
N ILE A 21 9.19 10.05 1.47
CA ILE A 21 10.10 9.86 0.34
C ILE A 21 11.52 10.21 0.81
N LEU A 22 12.40 9.21 0.80
CA LEU A 22 13.82 9.32 1.14
C LEU A 22 14.67 8.93 -0.07
N PRO A 23 15.99 9.23 -0.06
CA PRO A 23 16.89 8.71 -1.08
C PRO A 23 16.83 7.17 -1.15
N GLY A 24 16.32 6.65 -2.26
CA GLY A 24 16.21 5.20 -2.50
C GLY A 24 15.09 4.48 -1.77
N GLU A 25 14.22 5.18 -1.04
CA GLU A 25 13.12 4.56 -0.29
C GLU A 25 11.83 5.38 -0.36
N ILE A 26 10.69 4.70 -0.53
CA ILE A 26 9.35 5.29 -0.43
C ILE A 26 8.55 4.44 0.55
N ARG A 27 8.11 5.04 1.66
CA ARG A 27 7.27 4.39 2.66
C ARG A 27 5.87 4.94 2.56
N ILE A 28 4.90 4.05 2.35
CA ILE A 28 3.46 4.37 2.30
C ILE A 28 2.81 3.70 3.52
N LYS A 29 2.28 4.50 4.44
CA LYS A 29 1.48 4.01 5.56
C LYS A 29 0.04 4.41 5.35
N GLU A 30 -0.79 3.45 4.98
CA GLU A 30 -2.21 3.69 4.71
C GLU A 30 -2.99 3.81 6.02
N LYS A 31 -4.05 4.62 5.98
CA LYS A 31 -4.88 4.95 7.13
C LYS A 31 -6.32 5.15 6.71
N GLU A 32 -7.20 4.89 7.66
CA GLU A 32 -8.60 5.27 7.62
C GLU A 32 -8.90 6.31 8.68
N ALA A 33 -9.92 7.14 8.44
CA ALA A 33 -10.34 8.17 9.38
C ALA A 33 -11.20 7.60 10.51
N SER A 34 -11.87 6.48 10.27
CA SER A 34 -12.78 5.83 11.21
C SER A 34 -12.90 4.33 10.92
N ALA A 35 -13.44 3.56 11.86
CA ALA A 35 -13.75 2.13 11.70
C ALA A 35 -15.19 1.89 12.16
N LEU A 36 -16.18 2.29 11.35
CA LEU A 36 -17.58 2.41 11.79
C LEU A 36 -18.41 1.13 11.59
N CYS A 37 -17.82 0.06 11.05
CA CYS A 37 -18.52 -1.18 10.76
C CYS A 37 -17.78 -2.39 11.36
N ASP A 38 -18.50 -3.44 11.72
CA ASP A 38 -17.94 -4.66 12.31
C ASP A 38 -17.33 -5.62 11.27
N CYS A 39 -16.92 -5.08 10.12
CA CYS A 39 -16.29 -5.81 9.04
C CYS A 39 -15.16 -5.01 8.39
N ASN A 40 -14.21 -5.73 7.79
CA ASN A 40 -13.18 -5.25 6.91
C ASN A 40 -13.50 -5.62 5.45
N CYS A 41 -13.17 -4.72 4.54
CA CYS A 41 -13.32 -4.88 3.09
C CYS A 41 -11.98 -4.67 2.39
N LEU A 42 -11.92 -5.19 1.16
CA LEU A 42 -10.80 -5.02 0.25
C LEU A 42 -11.10 -3.87 -0.72
N PHE A 43 -10.17 -2.93 -0.80
CA PHE A 43 -10.25 -1.78 -1.67
C PHE A 43 -9.08 -1.77 -2.65
N ASP A 44 -9.34 -1.37 -3.89
CA ASP A 44 -8.29 -1.03 -4.85
C ASP A 44 -7.93 0.44 -4.68
N LEU A 45 -6.64 0.72 -4.39
CA LEU A 45 -6.13 2.07 -4.21
C LEU A 45 -5.20 2.47 -5.36
N ASP A 46 -5.42 3.67 -5.89
CA ASP A 46 -4.57 4.29 -6.88
C ASP A 46 -3.76 5.42 -6.25
N TYR A 47 -2.44 5.34 -6.40
CA TYR A 47 -1.47 6.32 -5.94
C TYR A 47 -0.85 7.05 -7.12
N GLU A 48 -0.84 8.38 -7.04
CA GLU A 48 -0.07 9.23 -7.93
C GLU A 48 1.11 9.84 -7.15
N LEU A 49 2.33 9.46 -7.52
CA LEU A 49 3.57 10.01 -6.95
C LEU A 49 4.24 10.87 -8.01
N VAL A 50 4.12 12.19 -7.86
CA VAL A 50 4.71 13.16 -8.79
C VAL A 50 6.05 13.70 -8.29
N ASN A 51 6.87 14.24 -9.20
CA ASN A 51 8.15 14.89 -8.90
C ASN A 51 9.17 14.00 -8.15
N ILE A 52 9.12 12.68 -8.37
CA ILE A 52 10.10 11.73 -7.86
C ILE A 52 11.35 11.76 -8.75
N ARG A 53 12.54 11.85 -8.15
CA ARG A 53 13.78 11.82 -8.91
C ARG A 53 13.98 10.45 -9.56
N PRO A 54 14.57 10.37 -10.76
CA PRO A 54 14.91 9.09 -11.35
C PRO A 54 15.89 8.31 -10.46
N GLY A 55 15.67 7.01 -10.27
CA GLY A 55 16.48 6.21 -9.35
C GLY A 55 15.93 4.83 -9.08
N VAL A 56 16.62 4.06 -8.24
CA VAL A 56 16.14 2.78 -7.73
C VAL A 56 15.53 3.03 -6.35
N TYR A 57 14.29 2.59 -6.16
CA TYR A 57 13.54 2.79 -4.92
C TYR A 57 13.08 1.45 -4.37
N ARG A 58 13.30 1.26 -3.06
CA ARG A 58 12.59 0.28 -2.26
C ARG A 58 11.28 0.91 -1.80
N ILE A 59 10.17 0.38 -2.28
CA ILE A 59 8.82 0.85 -1.95
C ILE A 59 8.22 -0.14 -0.96
N SER A 60 7.73 0.37 0.17
CA SER A 60 6.99 -0.43 1.16
C SER A 60 5.62 0.18 1.41
N VAL A 61 4.60 -0.67 1.48
CA VAL A 61 3.23 -0.30 1.79
C VAL A 61 2.79 -1.06 3.03
N LYS A 62 2.27 -0.34 4.03
CA LYS A 62 1.68 -0.94 5.24
C LYS A 62 0.25 -0.43 5.42
N GLY A 63 -0.71 -1.35 5.31
CA GLY A 63 -2.12 -1.12 5.58
C GLY A 63 -2.48 -1.14 7.08
N PRO A 64 -3.64 -0.61 7.48
CA PRO A 64 -4.06 -0.57 8.88
C PRO A 64 -4.31 -1.95 9.49
N TYR A 65 -4.79 -2.91 8.69
CA TYR A 65 -5.14 -4.27 9.12
C TYR A 65 -4.14 -5.33 8.65
N GLN A 66 -2.96 -4.93 8.18
CA GLN A 66 -1.94 -5.89 7.78
C GLN A 66 -1.38 -6.62 9.01
N PRO A 67 -1.47 -7.97 9.08
CA PRO A 67 -0.90 -8.72 10.20
C PRO A 67 0.62 -8.59 10.26
N GLU A 68 1.17 -8.51 11.48
CA GLU A 68 2.63 -8.36 11.68
C GLU A 68 3.41 -9.63 11.35
N ASP A 69 2.76 -10.80 11.41
CA ASP A 69 3.35 -12.10 11.14
C ASP A 69 3.31 -12.50 9.66
N GLU A 70 2.71 -11.66 8.80
CA GLU A 70 2.66 -11.88 7.36
C GLU A 70 3.69 -11.02 6.61
N PRO A 71 4.16 -11.46 5.42
CA PRO A 71 5.17 -10.72 4.66
C PRO A 71 4.78 -9.26 4.39
N PRO A 72 5.75 -8.31 4.44
CA PRO A 72 5.49 -6.93 4.06
C PRO A 72 5.21 -6.84 2.55
N LEU A 73 4.34 -5.90 2.16
CA LEU A 73 4.24 -5.52 0.76
C LEU A 73 5.39 -4.57 0.42
N GLU A 74 6.54 -5.15 0.10
CA GLU A 74 7.77 -4.42 -0.17
C GLU A 74 8.45 -4.92 -1.45
N PHE A 75 8.82 -4.00 -2.34
CA PHE A 75 9.46 -4.32 -3.62
C PHE A 75 10.43 -3.23 -4.06
N VAL A 76 11.33 -3.59 -4.98
CA VAL A 76 12.31 -2.65 -5.55
C VAL A 76 11.93 -2.35 -7.00
N VAL A 77 11.94 -1.07 -7.36
CA VAL A 77 11.65 -0.60 -8.72
C VAL A 77 12.70 0.43 -9.18
N ALA A 78 13.09 0.35 -10.45
CA ALA A 78 13.97 1.32 -11.08
C ALA A 78 13.15 2.36 -11.89
N LEU A 79 12.96 3.55 -11.34
CA LEU A 79 12.27 4.67 -11.97
C LEU A 79 13.21 5.44 -12.92
N LYS A 80 13.64 4.80 -14.02
CA LYS A 80 14.52 5.42 -15.04
C LYS A 80 13.81 5.72 -16.37
N GLY A 81 12.49 5.59 -16.41
CA GLY A 81 11.64 5.76 -17.59
C GLY A 81 10.25 5.20 -17.33
N PRO A 82 9.40 5.03 -18.37
CA PRO A 82 8.15 4.30 -18.25
C PRO A 82 8.43 2.87 -17.80
N VAL A 83 7.91 2.51 -16.63
CA VAL A 83 8.05 1.17 -16.06
C VAL A 83 6.70 0.64 -15.62
N SER A 84 6.50 -0.66 -15.80
CA SER A 84 5.34 -1.39 -15.31
C SER A 84 5.80 -2.73 -14.76
N GLY A 85 5.03 -3.27 -13.83
CA GLY A 85 5.33 -4.52 -13.16
C GLY A 85 4.28 -4.82 -12.09
N THR A 86 4.33 -6.04 -11.58
CA THR A 86 3.42 -6.50 -10.53
C THR A 86 4.23 -7.22 -9.47
N PHE A 87 3.89 -6.98 -8.21
CA PHE A 87 4.44 -7.68 -7.07
C PHE A 87 3.28 -8.08 -6.17
N CYS A 88 3.23 -9.36 -5.80
CA CYS A 88 2.15 -9.93 -5.00
C CYS A 88 2.74 -10.63 -3.78
N VAL A 89 2.04 -10.54 -2.66
CA VAL A 89 2.31 -11.34 -1.46
C VAL A 89 1.08 -12.22 -1.19
N PRO A 90 1.28 -13.48 -0.79
CA PRO A 90 0.17 -14.31 -0.37
C PRO A 90 -0.41 -13.77 0.94
N ARG A 91 -1.74 -13.68 0.99
CA ARG A 91 -2.53 -13.37 2.20
C ARG A 91 -3.55 -14.49 2.33
N THR A 92 -3.70 -15.06 3.53
CA THR A 92 -4.60 -16.23 3.75
C THR A 92 -5.54 -16.03 4.92
N LYS A 93 -5.46 -14.88 5.59
CA LYS A 93 -6.27 -14.52 6.74
C LYS A 93 -7.29 -13.46 6.36
N TYR A 94 -8.33 -13.34 7.18
CA TYR A 94 -9.28 -12.25 7.11
C TYR A 94 -8.61 -10.87 6.99
N PRO A 95 -8.99 -10.02 6.00
CA PRO A 95 -10.09 -10.17 5.00
C PRO A 95 -9.74 -10.80 3.62
N TRP A 96 -8.57 -11.43 3.43
CA TRP A 96 -8.06 -11.91 2.12
C TRP A 96 -8.24 -13.42 1.84
N HIS A 97 -9.26 -14.05 2.41
CA HIS A 97 -9.53 -15.49 2.36
C HIS A 97 -10.82 -15.74 1.59
#